data_AF-A0A3B9GUL8-F1
#
_entry.id   AF-A0A3B9GUL8-F1
#
_cell.length_a   1.000
_cell.length_b   1.000
_cell.length_c   1.000
_cell.angle_alpha   90.00
_cell.angle_beta   90.00
_cell.angle_gamma   90.00
#
_symmetry.space_group_name_H-M   'P 1'
#
loop_
_entity.id
_entity.type
_entity.pdbx_description
1 polymer ?
#
loop_
_entity_poly.entity_id
_entity_poly.type
_entity_poly.pdbx_seq_one_letter_code
_entity_poly.pdbx_strand_id
1 'polypeptide(L)' 'MHLNKTYDGPLEVKENATLGGMVDGDLTVAENVSLQVSGMITGNLIVMPKASVYNLGSGIVSGKVINRGGTVSGF' A
#
# COMPACT_ATOMS: atom_id res chain seq x y z
N MET A 1 -2.86 11.69 3.95
CA MET A 1 -3.52 11.73 2.63
C MET A 1 -4.58 10.62 2.53
N HIS A 2 -5.70 10.83 1.84
CA HIS A 2 -6.70 9.76 1.59
C HIS A 2 -6.73 9.41 0.10
N LEU A 3 -6.57 8.13 -0.23
CA LEU A 3 -6.58 7.59 -1.58
C LEU A 3 -7.88 6.80 -1.79
N ASN A 4 -8.96 7.47 -2.18
CA ASN A 4 -10.33 6.91 -2.22
C ASN A 4 -10.86 6.63 -3.63
N LYS A 5 -10.06 6.88 -4.67
CA LYS A 5 -10.42 6.65 -6.08
C LYS A 5 -9.61 5.50 -6.66
N THR A 6 -9.92 5.14 -7.91
CA THR A 6 -9.06 4.27 -8.71
C THR A 6 -7.85 5.06 -9.23
N TYR A 7 -6.68 4.45 -9.14
CA TYR A 7 -5.43 4.91 -9.73
C TYR A 7 -4.97 3.87 -10.74
N ASP A 8 -4.90 4.25 -12.02
CA ASP A 8 -4.46 3.37 -13.09
C ASP A 8 -2.94 3.37 -13.19
N GLY A 9 -2.33 2.18 -13.18
CA GLY A 9 -0.88 2.00 -13.25
C GLY A 9 -0.16 2.11 -11.90
N PRO A 10 1.18 2.06 -11.92
CA PRO A 10 1.99 2.08 -10.71
C PRO A 10 1.81 3.38 -9.91
N LEU A 11 1.74 3.25 -8.58
CA LEU A 11 1.60 4.38 -7.66
C LEU A 11 2.69 4.36 -6.59
N GLU A 12 3.24 5.53 -6.28
CA GLU A 12 4.20 5.72 -5.20
C GLU A 12 3.61 6.63 -4.12
N VAL A 13 3.56 6.15 -2.87
CA VAL A 13 3.05 6.89 -1.71
C VAL A 13 4.25 7.45 -0.95
N LYS A 14 4.39 8.78 -0.97
CA LYS A 14 5.51 9.53 -0.37
C LYS A 14 5.19 10.19 0.97
N GLU A 15 3.93 10.11 1.40
CA GLU A 15 3.45 10.71 2.64
C GLU A 15 2.44 9.77 3.29
N ASN A 16 2.26 9.90 4.62
CA ASN A 16 1.33 9.06 5.37
C ASN A 16 -0.07 9.09 4.76
N ALA A 17 -0.63 7.91 4.50
CA ALA A 17 -1.88 7.79 3.77
C ALA A 17 -2.78 6.65 4.24
N THR A 18 -4.05 6.75 3.83
CA THR A 18 -5.02 5.66 3.91
C THR A 18 -5.50 5.34 2.50
N LEU A 19 -5.35 4.09 2.08
CA LEU A 19 -5.87 3.57 0.81
C LEU A 19 -7.21 2.88 1.07
N GLY A 20 -8.30 3.56 0.68
CA GLY A 20 -9.65 2.99 0.63
C GLY A 20 -10.17 2.71 -0.78
N GLY A 21 -9.49 3.24 -1.81
CA GLY A 21 -9.80 3.03 -3.22
C GLY A 21 -9.07 1.81 -3.81
N MET A 22 -8.74 1.91 -5.11
CA MET A 22 -8.08 0.84 -5.85
C MET A 22 -6.80 1.36 -6.51
N VAL A 23 -5.73 0.58 -6.47
CA VAL A 23 -4.54 0.77 -7.31
C VAL A 23 -4.53 -0.35 -8.33
N ASP A 24 -4.73 -0.01 -9.62
CA ASP A 24 -4.62 -0.97 -10.72
C ASP A 24 -3.17 -1.06 -11.21
N GLY A 25 -2.30 -1.62 -10.37
CA GLY A 25 -0.86 -1.70 -10.59
C GLY A 25 -0.09 -1.94 -9.30
N ASP A 26 1.23 -1.85 -9.40
CA ASP A 26 2.13 -1.97 -8.25
C ASP A 26 2.04 -0.71 -7.38
N LEU A 27 1.94 -0.91 -6.06
CA LEU A 27 1.96 0.16 -5.07
C LEU A 27 3.28 0.13 -4.31
N THR A 28 4.04 1.22 -4.36
CA THR A 28 5.25 1.40 -3.55
C THR A 28 4.97 2.36 -2.39
N VAL A 29 5.27 1.92 -1.17
CA VAL A 29 5.26 2.77 0.03
C VAL A 29 6.69 3.21 0.31
N ALA A 30 6.97 4.51 0.20
CA ALA A 30 8.30 5.07 0.37
C ALA A 30 8.81 4.94 1.81
N GLU A 31 10.11 5.18 2.00
CA GLU A 31 10.74 5.06 3.31
C GLU A 31 10.11 6.00 4.34
N ASN A 32 10.00 5.53 5.59
CA ASN A 32 9.43 6.29 6.73
C ASN A 32 7.97 6.73 6.53
N VAL A 33 7.26 6.16 5.56
CA VAL A 33 5.83 6.40 5.32
C VAL A 33 4.98 5.33 5.99
N SER A 34 3.87 5.76 6.58
CA SER A 34 2.82 4.90 7.11
C SER A 34 1.63 4.83 6.15
N LEU A 35 1.24 3.62 5.74
CA LEU A 35 0.07 3.36 4.90
C LEU A 35 -0.91 2.45 5.65
N GLN A 36 -2.17 2.91 5.75
CA GLN A 36 -3.29 2.06 6.16
C GLN A 36 -4.04 1.59 4.92
N VAL A 37 -4.39 0.30 4.85
CA VAL A 37 -5.04 -0.29 3.68
C VAL A 37 -6.38 -0.89 4.07
N SER A 38 -7.45 -0.36 3.48
CA SER A 38 -8.80 -0.95 3.50
C SER A 38 -9.34 -1.21 2.09
N GLY A 39 -8.63 -0.76 1.05
CA GLY A 39 -8.96 -0.94 -0.37
C GLY A 39 -8.18 -2.06 -1.06
N MET A 40 -8.08 -1.98 -2.39
CA MET A 40 -7.50 -3.04 -3.23
C MET A 40 -6.24 -2.58 -3.97
N ILE A 41 -5.26 -3.48 -4.07
CA ILE A 41 -4.06 -3.35 -4.90
C ILE A 41 -4.03 -4.54 -5.83
N THR A 42 -4.18 -4.33 -7.14
CA THR A 42 -4.20 -5.44 -8.12
C THR A 42 -2.81 -5.99 -8.42
N GLY A 43 -1.77 -5.14 -8.31
CA GLY A 43 -0.37 -5.53 -8.45
C GLY A 43 0.30 -5.91 -7.13
N ASN A 44 1.61 -5.70 -7.08
CA ASN A 44 2.43 -5.94 -5.90
C ASN A 44 2.37 -4.76 -4.92
N LEU A 45 2.40 -5.05 -3.63
CA LEU A 45 2.65 -4.06 -2.58
C LEU A 45 4.14 -4.10 -2.20
N ILE A 46 4.88 -3.05 -2.54
CA ILE A 46 6.31 -2.92 -2.28
C ILE A 46 6.49 -1.99 -1.07
N VAL A 47 7.07 -2.52 0.00
CA VAL A 47 7.25 -1.79 1.27
C VAL A 47 8.73 -1.49 1.47
N MET A 48 9.09 -0.21 1.37
CA MET A 48 10.48 0.25 1.52
C MET A 48 10.95 0.22 2.98
N PRO A 49 12.26 0.30 3.23
CA PRO A 49 12.80 0.30 4.59
C PRO A 49 12.12 1.32 5.50
N LYS A 50 11.85 0.93 6.75
CA LYS A 50 11.20 1.78 7.77
C LYS A 50 9.79 2.28 7.43
N ALA A 51 9.23 1.89 6.28
CA ALA A 51 7.81 2.10 6.00
C ALA A 51 6.97 1.19 6.90
N SER A 52 5.75 1.62 7.22
CA SER A 52 4.80 0.82 8.00
C SER A 52 3.51 0.65 7.21
N VAL A 53 3.08 -0.59 7.00
CA VAL A 53 1.80 -0.89 6.33
C VAL A 53 0.91 -1.73 7.22
N TYR A 54 -0.31 -1.24 7.42
CA TYR A 54 -1.33 -1.87 8.25
C TYR A 54 -2.57 -2.15 7.42
N ASN A 55 -2.92 -3.43 7.24
CA ASN A 55 -4.23 -3.79 6.71
C ASN A 55 -5.29 -3.60 7.80
N LEU A 56 -6.35 -2.86 7.50
CA LEU A 56 -7.47 -2.58 8.40
C LEU A 56 -8.57 -3.65 8.36
N GLY A 57 -8.29 -4.83 7.78
CA GLY A 57 -9.16 -6.01 7.78
C GLY A 57 -9.94 -6.24 6.48
N SER A 58 -10.00 -5.25 5.59
CA SER A 58 -10.63 -5.37 4.26
C SER A 58 -9.67 -5.13 3.10
N GLY A 59 -8.41 -4.82 3.40
CA GLY A 59 -7.38 -4.59 2.39
C GLY A 59 -7.05 -5.86 1.62
N ILE A 60 -6.94 -5.77 0.30
CA ILE A 60 -6.60 -6.91 -0.56
C ILE A 60 -5.39 -6.54 -1.42
N VAL A 61 -4.40 -7.44 -1.49
CA VAL A 61 -3.30 -7.40 -2.44
C VAL A 61 -3.41 -8.64 -3.32
N SER A 62 -3.70 -8.48 -4.60
CA SER A 62 -3.83 -9.61 -5.53
C SER A 62 -2.47 -10.15 -5.98
N GLY A 63 -1.45 -9.29 -6.01
CA GLY A 63 -0.06 -9.67 -6.25
C GLY A 63 0.67 -10.13 -4.99
N LYS A 64 1.98 -9.84 -4.93
CA LYS A 64 2.82 -10.17 -3.77
C LYS A 64 3.00 -8.96 -2.86
N VAL A 65 3.10 -9.23 -1.55
CA VAL A 65 3.66 -8.25 -0.62
C VAL A 65 5.18 -8.43 -0.55
N ILE A 66 5.92 -7.44 -1.01
CA ILE A 66 7.38 -7.43 -1.10
C ILE A 66 7.91 -6.46 -0.04
N ASN A 67 8.23 -6.99 1.13
CA ASN A 67 8.78 -6.22 2.23
C ASN A 67 10.31 -6.13 2.14
N ARG A 68 10.86 -4.93 1.93
CA ARG A 68 12.30 -4.65 1.82
C ARG A 68 12.94 -4.12 3.11
N GLY A 69 12.30 -4.31 4.26
CA GLY A 69 12.81 -3.86 5.57
C GLY A 69 11.90 -2.85 6.29
N GLY A 70 10.63 -2.77 5.90
CA GLY A 70 9.58 -2.11 6.65
C GLY A 70 8.79 -3.08 7.53
N THR A 71 7.67 -2.60 8.05
CA THR A 71 6.72 -3.38 8.85
C THR A 71 5.46 -3.61 8.03
N VAL A 72 4.97 -4.85 8.01
CA VAL A 72 3.71 -5.24 7.36
C VAL A 72 2.89 -6.05 8.35
N SER A 73 1.60 -5.76 8.46
CA SER A 73 0.68 -6.53 9.29
C SER A 73 -0.71 -6.64 8.66
N GLY A 74 -1.38 -7.78 8.89
CA GLY A 74 -2.78 -8.02 8.51
C GLY A 74 -3.05 -8.43 7.06
N PHE A 75 -2.03 -8.89 6.30
CA PHE A 75 -2.20 -9.50 4.97
C PHE A 75 -1.99 -11.01 5.02
#